data_AF-A0AA34TKU8-F1
#
_entry.id   AF-A0AA34TKU8-F1
#
_cell.length_a   1.000
_cell.length_b   1.000
_cell.length_c   1.000
_cell.angle_alpha   90.00
_cell.angle_beta   90.00
_cell.angle_gamma   90.00
#
_symmetry.space_group_name_H-M   'P 1'
#
loop_
_entity.id
_entity.type
_entity.pdbx_description
1 polymer ?
#
loop_
_entity_poly.entity_id
_entity_poly.type
_entity_poly.pdbx_seq_one_letter_code
_entity_poly.pdbx_strand_id
1 'polypeptide(L)'
;MKSYTDKGYELVSSDYPEDGTKFADDPQHYVVRLKHGTVVETENKSVNEVIHYVYDNGDKAADNYKATIVFSRTITTDKVTGEKTNSDWTADNGGRFAAVLSPIIKDYIASQLKIDEMTGITVDTADIEKTVVYHKVPAGIIVPPVLPEKPSKPSDNQPKTPTAKAVKDNKTKDILPSTGDSQKSQIVLTLLGIMVVVASPLAILFKRKKQ
;
A
#
# COMPACT_ATOMS: atom_id res chain seq x y z
N MET A 1 -30.56 -12.44 -22.62
CA MET A 1 -29.35 -12.64 -21.81
C MET A 1 -28.09 -12.12 -22.48
N LYS A 2 -27.69 -12.63 -23.65
CA LYS A 2 -26.44 -12.20 -24.33
C LYS A 2 -26.32 -10.68 -24.52
N SER A 3 -27.42 -10.00 -24.88
CA SER A 3 -27.45 -8.54 -25.02
C SER A 3 -27.09 -7.75 -23.75
N TYR A 4 -27.28 -8.32 -22.56
CA TYR A 4 -26.91 -7.69 -21.28
C TYR A 4 -25.48 -8.04 -20.88
N THR A 5 -25.05 -9.29 -21.09
CA THR A 5 -23.66 -9.69 -20.79
C THR A 5 -22.67 -8.98 -21.72
N ASP A 6 -23.02 -8.78 -22.99
CA ASP A 6 -22.23 -7.98 -23.94
C ASP A 6 -22.12 -6.49 -23.51
N LYS A 7 -23.03 -6.00 -22.66
CA LYS A 7 -23.02 -4.66 -22.07
C LYS A 7 -22.34 -4.60 -20.69
N GLY A 8 -21.71 -5.69 -20.24
CA GLY A 8 -20.97 -5.72 -18.98
C GLY A 8 -21.78 -6.16 -17.75
N TYR A 9 -23.02 -6.64 -17.91
CA TYR A 9 -23.78 -7.23 -16.80
C TYR A 9 -23.38 -8.70 -16.54
N GLU A 10 -23.53 -9.13 -15.29
CA GLU A 10 -23.34 -10.50 -14.84
C GLU A 10 -24.65 -11.05 -14.25
N LEU A 11 -24.98 -12.31 -14.55
CA LEU A 11 -26.17 -12.97 -14.01
C LEU A 11 -25.99 -13.22 -12.50
N VAL A 12 -26.99 -12.82 -11.72
CA VAL A 12 -27.08 -13.13 -10.28
C VAL A 12 -28.02 -14.31 -10.07
N SER A 13 -29.23 -14.23 -10.61
CA SER A 13 -30.22 -15.30 -10.50
C SER A 13 -31.26 -15.22 -11.61
N SER A 14 -31.89 -16.35 -11.91
CA SER A 14 -33.04 -16.45 -12.81
C SER A 14 -34.00 -17.47 -12.22
N ASP A 15 -35.30 -17.14 -12.15
CA ASP A 15 -36.36 -18.09 -11.82
C ASP A 15 -37.02 -18.69 -13.08
N TYR A 16 -36.55 -18.33 -14.27
CA TYR A 16 -36.99 -18.93 -15.52
C TYR A 16 -36.57 -20.40 -15.59
N PRO A 17 -37.49 -21.35 -15.83
CA PRO A 17 -37.18 -22.78 -15.92
C PRO A 17 -36.17 -23.10 -17.02
N GLU A 18 -35.16 -23.92 -16.71
CA GLU A 18 -34.12 -24.29 -17.68
C GLU A 18 -34.65 -25.12 -18.86
N ASP A 19 -35.69 -25.91 -18.61
CA ASP A 19 -36.42 -26.71 -19.60
C ASP A 19 -37.52 -25.92 -20.35
N GLY A 20 -37.66 -24.63 -20.03
CA GLY A 20 -38.67 -23.74 -20.60
C GLY A 20 -40.03 -23.83 -19.90
N THR A 21 -40.97 -23.00 -20.35
CA THR A 21 -42.30 -22.92 -19.76
C THR A 21 -43.38 -23.51 -20.67
N LYS A 22 -44.45 -24.01 -20.06
CA LYS A 22 -45.70 -24.37 -20.76
C LYS A 22 -46.69 -23.23 -20.61
N PHE A 23 -47.32 -22.85 -21.71
CA PHE A 23 -48.38 -21.86 -21.67
C PHE A 23 -49.58 -22.39 -20.87
N ALA A 24 -50.10 -21.54 -20.00
CA ALA A 24 -51.26 -21.79 -19.14
C ALA A 24 -52.18 -20.56 -19.20
N ASP A 25 -53.44 -20.75 -18.80
CA ASP A 25 -54.43 -19.66 -18.80
C ASP A 25 -54.08 -18.57 -17.78
N ASP A 26 -53.36 -18.93 -16.71
CA ASP A 26 -52.87 -17.99 -15.71
C ASP A 26 -51.57 -17.29 -16.18
N PRO A 27 -51.44 -15.95 -16.01
CA PRO A 27 -50.22 -15.22 -16.35
C PRO A 27 -49.00 -15.69 -15.55
N GLN A 28 -47.94 -16.06 -16.27
CA GLN A 28 -46.67 -16.46 -15.69
C GLN A 28 -45.67 -15.30 -15.72
N HIS A 29 -45.02 -15.04 -14.60
CA HIS A 29 -44.00 -13.99 -14.44
C HIS A 29 -42.67 -14.63 -14.04
N TYR A 30 -41.59 -14.23 -14.70
CA TYR A 30 -40.23 -14.66 -14.39
C TYR A 30 -39.33 -13.45 -14.20
N VAL A 31 -38.45 -13.52 -13.21
CA VAL A 31 -37.47 -12.51 -12.84
C VAL A 31 -36.06 -13.02 -13.10
N VAL A 32 -35.33 -12.25 -13.92
CA VAL A 32 -33.89 -12.35 -14.06
C VAL A 32 -33.24 -11.19 -13.33
N ARG A 33 -32.37 -11.52 -12.37
CA ARG A 33 -31.59 -10.54 -11.61
C ARG A 33 -30.18 -10.49 -12.15
N LEU A 34 -29.73 -9.30 -12.50
CA LEU A 34 -28.39 -9.01 -12.98
C LEU A 34 -27.69 -8.04 -12.04
N LYS A 35 -26.37 -8.08 -12.03
CA LYS A 35 -25.51 -7.05 -11.44
C LYS A 35 -24.57 -6.49 -12.49
N HIS A 36 -23.93 -5.36 -12.19
CA HIS A 36 -22.81 -4.90 -13.00
C HIS A 36 -21.62 -5.83 -12.78
N GLY A 37 -20.95 -6.20 -13.86
CA GLY A 37 -19.66 -6.85 -13.79
C GLY A 37 -18.55 -5.82 -13.54
N THR A 38 -17.46 -6.27 -12.92
CA THR A 38 -16.31 -5.42 -12.62
C THR A 38 -15.03 -6.02 -13.17
N VAL A 39 -14.06 -5.17 -13.50
CA VAL A 39 -12.66 -5.56 -13.74
C VAL A 39 -11.79 -4.91 -12.68
N VAL A 40 -10.83 -5.66 -12.16
CA VAL A 40 -9.89 -5.21 -11.14
C VAL A 40 -8.48 -5.21 -11.72
N GLU A 41 -7.81 -4.07 -11.64
CA GLU A 41 -6.43 -3.87 -12.05
C GLU A 41 -5.60 -3.36 -10.85
N THR A 42 -4.28 -3.55 -10.90
CA THR A 42 -3.35 -3.00 -9.91
C THR A 42 -2.44 -1.99 -10.57
N GLU A 43 -2.35 -0.80 -9.96
CA GLU A 43 -1.39 0.24 -10.35
C GLU A 43 -0.25 0.27 -9.33
N ASN A 44 0.99 0.40 -9.83
CA ASN A 44 2.18 0.51 -9.00
C ASN A 44 2.94 1.80 -9.30
N LYS A 45 3.54 2.38 -8.27
CA LYS A 45 4.51 3.49 -8.33
C LYS A 45 5.66 3.20 -7.38
N SER A 46 6.78 3.88 -7.57
CA SER A 46 7.97 3.68 -6.75
C SER A 46 8.61 5.00 -6.36
N VAL A 47 9.18 5.02 -5.15
CA VAL A 47 10.10 6.06 -4.70
C VAL A 47 11.43 5.39 -4.39
N ASN A 48 12.54 5.96 -4.86
CA ASN A 48 13.87 5.42 -4.72
C ASN A 48 14.73 6.27 -3.78
N GLU A 49 15.61 5.62 -3.02
CA GLU A 49 16.71 6.27 -2.31
C GLU A 49 18.04 5.78 -2.90
N VAL A 50 18.93 6.72 -3.22
CA VAL A 50 20.31 6.43 -3.60
C VAL A 50 21.26 7.22 -2.70
N ILE A 51 22.24 6.52 -2.11
CA ILE A 51 23.33 7.14 -1.36
C ILE A 51 24.63 6.90 -2.12
N HIS A 52 25.26 7.99 -2.55
CA HIS A 52 26.55 8.01 -3.23
C HIS A 52 27.66 8.09 -2.19
N TYR A 53 28.67 7.24 -2.33
CA TYR A 53 29.86 7.25 -1.48
C TYR A 53 31.07 7.65 -2.31
N VAL A 54 31.63 8.83 -2.04
CA VAL A 54 32.70 9.43 -2.85
C VAL A 54 33.86 9.87 -1.98
N TYR A 55 35.07 9.91 -2.53
CA TYR A 55 36.21 10.58 -1.90
C TYR A 55 36.14 12.10 -2.13
N ASP A 56 37.00 12.85 -1.45
CA ASP A 56 37.13 14.31 -1.61
C ASP A 56 37.30 14.78 -3.07
N ASN A 57 37.95 13.96 -3.90
CA ASN A 57 38.17 14.25 -5.32
C ASN A 57 36.98 13.90 -6.22
N GLY A 58 35.87 13.41 -5.66
CA GLY A 58 34.68 12.98 -6.38
C GLY A 58 34.73 11.55 -6.91
N ASP A 59 35.86 10.84 -6.77
CA ASP A 59 35.95 9.44 -7.18
C ASP A 59 35.09 8.56 -6.28
N LYS A 60 34.61 7.45 -6.83
CA LYS A 60 33.82 6.47 -6.10
C LYS A 60 34.64 5.86 -4.95
N ALA A 61 34.15 6.02 -3.72
CA ALA A 61 34.75 5.44 -2.52
C ALA A 61 34.21 4.06 -2.19
N ALA A 62 32.90 3.84 -2.39
CA ALA A 62 32.24 2.56 -2.22
C ALA A 62 31.06 2.42 -3.20
N ASP A 63 30.47 1.22 -3.28
CA ASP A 63 29.23 1.01 -4.04
C ASP A 63 28.07 1.82 -3.47
N ASN A 64 27.29 2.46 -4.33
CA ASN A 64 26.11 3.21 -3.91
C ASN A 64 25.13 2.29 -3.18
N TYR A 65 24.55 2.80 -2.10
CA TYR A 65 23.37 2.18 -1.51
C TYR A 65 22.14 2.54 -2.35
N LYS A 66 21.25 1.57 -2.55
CA LYS A 66 19.98 1.77 -3.25
C LYS A 66 18.86 1.09 -2.49
N ALA A 67 17.74 1.77 -2.33
CA ALA A 67 16.51 1.22 -1.79
C ALA A 67 15.31 1.74 -2.59
N THR A 68 14.23 0.96 -2.62
CA THR A 68 12.99 1.32 -3.31
C THR A 68 11.80 0.99 -2.42
N ILE A 69 10.84 1.90 -2.38
CA ILE A 69 9.51 1.68 -1.79
C ILE A 69 8.54 1.52 -2.94
N VAL A 70 7.77 0.44 -2.95
CA VAL A 70 6.71 0.23 -3.94
C VAL A 70 5.37 0.59 -3.32
N PHE A 71 4.67 1.51 -3.97
CA PHE A 71 3.29 1.87 -3.67
C PHE A 71 2.39 1.12 -4.64
N SER A 72 1.32 0.52 -4.12
CA SER A 72 0.30 -0.15 -4.93
C SER A 72 -1.10 0.34 -4.57
N ARG A 73 -1.99 0.38 -5.56
CA ARG A 73 -3.44 0.56 -5.36
C ARG A 73 -4.22 -0.27 -6.35
N THR A 74 -5.46 -0.55 -5.99
CA THR A 74 -6.42 -1.25 -6.86
C THR A 74 -7.29 -0.26 -7.60
N ILE A 75 -7.50 -0.52 -8.89
CA ILE A 75 -8.46 0.20 -9.74
C ILE A 75 -9.58 -0.79 -10.09
N THR A 76 -10.79 -0.48 -9.65
CA THR A 76 -12.00 -1.25 -10.00
C THR A 76 -12.78 -0.48 -11.06
N THR A 77 -12.97 -1.10 -12.22
CA THR A 77 -13.76 -0.53 -13.32
C THR A 77 -15.09 -1.24 -13.43
N ASP A 78 -16.19 -0.49 -13.37
CA ASP A 78 -17.53 -0.98 -13.65
C ASP A 78 -17.69 -1.17 -15.18
N LYS A 79 -18.04 -2.39 -15.62
CA LYS A 79 -18.10 -2.74 -17.05
C LYS A 79 -19.29 -2.12 -17.79
N VAL A 80 -20.32 -1.67 -17.08
CA VAL A 80 -21.54 -1.12 -17.66
C VAL A 80 -21.39 0.40 -17.85
N THR A 81 -20.88 1.08 -16.82
CA THR A 81 -20.76 2.54 -16.77
C THR A 81 -19.38 3.04 -17.22
N GLY A 82 -18.35 2.20 -17.12
CA GLY A 82 -16.95 2.59 -17.33
C GLY A 82 -16.35 3.38 -16.16
N GLU A 83 -17.10 3.59 -15.08
CA GLU A 83 -16.63 4.33 -13.91
C GLU A 83 -15.48 3.58 -13.21
N LYS A 84 -14.47 4.33 -12.75
CA LYS A 84 -13.31 3.80 -12.05
C LYS A 84 -13.31 4.25 -10.60
N THR A 85 -13.21 3.29 -9.70
CA THR A 85 -12.98 3.53 -8.27
C THR A 85 -11.59 3.06 -7.89
N ASN A 86 -10.83 3.92 -7.22
CA ASN A 86 -9.47 3.61 -6.76
C ASN A 86 -9.49 3.33 -5.26
N SER A 87 -8.70 2.34 -4.83
CA SER A 87 -8.36 2.21 -3.41
C SER A 87 -7.33 3.27 -3.00
N ASP A 88 -7.13 3.39 -1.69
CA ASP A 88 -5.98 4.10 -1.15
C ASP A 88 -4.67 3.43 -1.57
N TRP A 89 -3.61 4.23 -1.66
CA TRP A 89 -2.26 3.74 -1.87
C TRP A 89 -1.74 3.02 -0.62
N THR A 90 -1.08 1.88 -0.83
CA THR A 90 -0.39 1.14 0.23
C THR A 90 1.09 0.99 -0.12
N ALA A 91 1.96 1.35 0.82
CA ALA A 91 3.41 1.15 0.70
C ALA A 91 3.79 -0.26 1.18
N ASP A 92 4.62 -0.96 0.41
CA ASP A 92 5.12 -2.31 0.72
C ASP A 92 5.90 -2.39 2.04
N ASN A 93 6.55 -1.30 2.45
CA ASN A 93 7.37 -1.24 3.65
C ASN A 93 6.87 -0.23 4.71
N GLY A 94 5.64 0.27 4.56
CA GLY A 94 5.05 1.25 5.48
C GLY A 94 5.56 2.69 5.31
N GLY A 95 6.14 3.02 4.14
CA GLY A 95 6.49 4.40 3.78
C GLY A 95 7.73 4.90 4.52
N ARG A 96 8.77 4.07 4.60
CA ARG A 96 10.02 4.42 5.28
C ARG A 96 11.27 3.89 4.57
N PHE A 97 12.36 4.64 4.61
CA PHE A 97 13.71 4.16 4.31
C PHE A 97 14.45 3.95 5.62
N ALA A 98 14.99 2.75 5.83
CA ALA A 98 15.72 2.41 7.05
C ALA A 98 17.00 3.25 7.18
N ALA A 99 17.51 3.40 8.40
CA ALA A 99 18.82 3.99 8.61
C ALA A 99 19.92 3.15 7.94
N VAL A 100 20.91 3.82 7.33
CA VAL A 100 22.00 3.18 6.61
C VAL A 100 23.32 3.60 7.24
N LEU A 101 24.17 2.62 7.53
CA LEU A 101 25.54 2.87 7.99
C LEU A 101 26.46 3.03 6.77
N SER A 102 27.29 4.07 6.80
CA SER A 102 28.29 4.29 5.76
C SER A 102 29.39 3.21 5.84
N PRO A 103 29.88 2.69 4.71
CA PRO A 103 30.98 1.73 4.68
C PRO A 103 32.21 2.21 5.44
N ILE A 104 32.92 1.29 6.10
CA ILE A 104 34.20 1.61 6.73
C ILE A 104 35.29 1.47 5.68
N ILE A 105 36.05 2.55 5.46
CA ILE A 105 37.17 2.58 4.52
C ILE A 105 38.43 2.90 5.31
N LYS A 106 39.46 2.04 5.18
CA LYS A 106 40.71 2.20 5.90
C LYS A 106 41.36 3.56 5.59
N ASP A 107 41.79 4.25 6.64
CA ASP A 107 42.44 5.58 6.59
C ASP A 107 41.52 6.72 6.11
N TYR A 108 40.18 6.53 6.10
CA TYR A 108 39.19 7.56 5.79
C TYR A 108 38.07 7.61 6.84
N ILE A 109 37.46 8.79 7.01
CA ILE A 109 36.25 9.01 7.81
C ILE A 109 35.15 9.55 6.89
N ALA A 110 33.97 8.94 6.95
CA ALA A 110 32.80 9.44 6.26
C ALA A 110 32.28 10.73 6.92
N SER A 111 31.94 11.73 6.11
CA SER A 111 31.25 12.97 6.51
C SER A 111 29.96 12.71 7.28
N GLN A 112 29.29 11.59 6.98
CA GLN A 112 28.15 11.08 7.73
C GLN A 112 28.33 9.57 7.94
N LEU A 113 28.54 9.15 9.19
CA LEU A 113 28.72 7.73 9.55
C LEU A 113 27.42 6.92 9.45
N LYS A 114 26.28 7.59 9.66
CA LYS A 114 24.94 7.02 9.61
C LYS A 114 24.01 8.00 8.93
N ILE A 115 23.36 7.53 7.89
CA ILE A 115 22.21 8.18 7.28
C ILE A 115 20.99 7.75 8.09
N ASP A 116 20.27 8.70 8.66
CA ASP A 116 19.12 8.40 9.50
C ASP A 116 17.93 7.85 8.69
N GLU A 117 17.08 7.12 9.40
CA GLU A 117 15.80 6.62 8.88
C GLU A 117 14.95 7.80 8.38
N MET A 118 14.29 7.61 7.24
CA MET A 118 13.29 8.54 6.73
C MET A 118 11.92 7.91 6.82
N THR A 119 10.97 8.59 7.45
CA THR A 119 9.57 8.14 7.59
C THR A 119 8.63 9.11 6.89
N GLY A 120 7.39 8.69 6.66
CA GLY A 120 6.39 9.54 6.00
C GLY A 120 6.61 9.65 4.49
N ILE A 121 7.28 8.66 3.87
CA ILE A 121 7.39 8.57 2.42
C ILE A 121 6.00 8.25 1.86
N THR A 122 5.54 9.08 0.94
CA THR A 122 4.27 8.92 0.24
C THR A 122 4.52 8.62 -1.23
N VAL A 123 3.47 8.25 -1.95
CA VAL A 123 3.53 7.98 -3.38
C VAL A 123 3.96 9.20 -4.22
N ASP A 124 3.77 10.41 -3.69
CA ASP A 124 4.12 11.67 -4.36
C ASP A 124 5.48 12.21 -3.91
N THR A 125 6.17 11.51 -3.01
CA THR A 125 7.54 11.85 -2.62
C THR A 125 8.46 11.65 -3.82
N ALA A 126 9.26 12.65 -4.15
CA ALA A 126 10.29 12.52 -5.18
C ALA A 126 11.37 11.53 -4.75
N ASP A 127 12.09 10.98 -5.72
CA ASP A 127 13.28 10.17 -5.45
C ASP A 127 14.31 10.96 -4.64
N ILE A 128 14.99 10.26 -3.74
CA ILE A 128 15.92 10.80 -2.75
C ILE A 128 17.34 10.46 -3.16
N GLU A 129 18.19 11.47 -3.27
CA GLU A 129 19.61 11.32 -3.55
C GLU A 129 20.44 11.96 -2.44
N LYS A 130 21.39 11.22 -1.89
CA LYS A 130 22.30 11.67 -0.83
C LYS A 130 23.74 11.38 -1.24
N THR A 131 24.68 12.21 -0.78
CA THR A 131 26.11 11.97 -0.98
C THR A 131 26.84 12.00 0.35
N VAL A 132 27.65 10.97 0.59
CA VAL A 132 28.57 10.85 1.71
C VAL A 132 29.99 10.94 1.15
N VAL A 133 30.69 11.99 1.56
CA VAL A 133 32.10 12.22 1.21
C VAL A 133 33.02 11.59 2.25
N TYR A 134 34.09 10.92 1.82
CA TYR A 134 35.13 10.33 2.65
C TYR A 134 36.38 11.21 2.68
N HIS A 135 36.76 11.61 3.88
CA HIS A 135 37.93 12.44 4.15
C HIS A 135 39.09 11.59 4.63
N LYS A 136 40.28 11.77 4.05
CA LYS A 136 41.48 11.04 4.47
C LYS A 136 41.87 11.45 5.89
N VAL A 137 42.12 10.47 6.76
CA VAL A 137 42.58 10.71 8.13
C VAL A 137 44.01 11.25 8.08
N PRO A 138 44.30 12.41 8.71
CA PRO A 138 45.67 12.89 8.84
C PRO A 138 46.54 11.90 9.62
N ALA A 139 47.78 11.69 9.18
CA ALA A 139 48.73 10.82 9.86
C ALA A 139 48.93 11.26 11.32
N GLY A 140 48.70 10.36 12.27
CA GLY A 140 48.82 10.61 13.71
C GLY A 140 47.51 10.68 14.48
N ILE A 141 46.34 10.66 13.81
CA ILE A 141 45.04 10.53 14.48
C ILE A 141 44.62 9.06 14.53
N ILE A 142 44.56 8.48 15.73
CA ILE A 142 43.99 7.15 15.97
C ILE A 142 42.48 7.34 16.13
N VAL A 143 41.71 7.00 15.10
CA VAL A 143 40.24 6.94 15.20
C VAL A 143 39.90 5.61 15.89
N PRO A 144 39.20 5.60 17.04
CA PRO A 144 38.76 4.35 17.63
C PRO A 144 37.86 3.60 16.64
N PRO A 145 37.99 2.27 16.51
CA PRO A 145 37.09 1.50 15.67
C PRO A 145 35.71 1.54 16.35
N VAL A 146 34.83 2.41 15.87
CA VAL A 146 33.40 2.25 16.14
C VAL A 146 33.01 1.01 15.37
N LEU A 147 32.98 -0.14 16.05
CA LEU A 147 32.39 -1.36 15.53
C LEU A 147 30.88 -1.10 15.45
N PRO A 148 30.30 -0.96 14.25
CA PRO A 148 28.86 -0.91 14.14
C PRO A 148 28.34 -2.32 14.42
N GLU A 149 27.25 -2.43 15.18
CA GLU A 149 26.47 -3.66 15.16
C GLU A 149 26.21 -4.05 13.69
N LYS A 150 26.42 -5.34 13.41
CA LYS A 150 26.32 -5.96 12.09
C LYS A 150 25.17 -5.30 11.28
N PRO A 151 25.45 -4.77 10.08
CA PRO A 151 24.39 -4.26 9.22
C PRO A 151 23.34 -5.33 9.06
N SER A 152 22.08 -4.99 9.33
CA SER A 152 20.95 -5.73 8.78
C SER A 152 21.22 -5.79 7.28
N LYS A 153 21.53 -6.99 6.77
CA LYS A 153 21.64 -7.22 5.33
C LYS A 153 20.40 -6.55 4.69
N PRO A 154 20.53 -5.74 3.63
CA PRO A 154 19.36 -5.35 2.86
C PRO A 154 18.64 -6.66 2.56
N SER A 155 17.37 -6.74 2.94
CA SER A 155 16.56 -7.84 2.44
C SER A 155 16.71 -7.77 0.93
N ASP A 156 17.24 -8.83 0.31
CA ASP A 156 17.22 -9.01 -1.13
C ASP A 156 15.74 -9.12 -1.51
N ASN A 157 15.04 -7.99 -1.54
CA ASN A 157 13.80 -7.84 -2.26
C ASN A 157 14.19 -7.66 -3.73
N GLN A 158 14.86 -8.68 -4.26
CA GLN A 158 14.76 -9.03 -5.67
C GLN A 158 13.27 -8.99 -6.02
N PRO A 159 12.87 -8.39 -7.16
CA PRO A 159 11.48 -8.36 -7.58
C PRO A 159 10.93 -9.79 -7.55
N LYS A 160 10.08 -10.09 -6.58
CA LYS A 160 9.18 -11.23 -6.71
C LYS A 160 8.12 -10.79 -7.68
N THR A 161 8.22 -11.27 -8.91
CA THR A 161 7.08 -11.34 -9.83
C THR A 161 5.88 -11.83 -9.02
N PRO A 162 4.74 -11.14 -9.04
CA PRO A 162 3.55 -11.62 -8.36
C PRO A 162 3.12 -12.93 -9.03
N THR A 163 3.42 -14.06 -8.40
CA THR A 163 2.75 -15.31 -8.72
C THR A 163 1.31 -15.16 -8.25
N ALA A 164 0.39 -14.94 -9.20
CA ALA A 164 -1.03 -15.07 -8.96
C ALA A 164 -1.28 -16.43 -8.30
N LYS A 165 -1.72 -16.43 -7.05
CA LYS A 165 -2.26 -17.65 -6.43
C LYS A 165 -3.61 -17.90 -7.11
N ALA A 166 -3.63 -18.86 -8.03
CA ALA A 166 -4.87 -19.51 -8.41
C ALA A 166 -5.49 -20.12 -7.15
N VAL A 167 -6.62 -19.54 -6.70
CA VAL A 167 -7.45 -20.16 -5.68
C VAL A 167 -8.05 -21.41 -6.31
N LYS A 168 -7.66 -22.58 -5.79
CA LYS A 168 -8.33 -23.84 -6.06
C LYS A 168 -9.76 -23.75 -5.53
N ASP A 169 -10.69 -24.10 -6.41
CA ASP A 169 -12.09 -24.37 -6.11
C ASP A 169 -12.22 -25.22 -4.85
N ASN A 170 -13.01 -24.74 -3.89
CA ASN A 170 -13.72 -25.63 -2.98
C ASN A 170 -15.11 -25.05 -2.70
N LYS A 171 -16.09 -25.75 -3.27
CA LYS A 171 -17.55 -25.62 -3.12
C LYS A 171 -17.96 -25.53 -1.64
N THR A 172 -18.77 -24.53 -1.24
CA THR A 172 -19.91 -24.66 -0.30
C THR A 172 -20.74 -23.36 -0.22
N LYS A 173 -22.05 -23.53 -0.48
CA LYS A 173 -23.28 -22.79 -0.09
C LYS A 173 -23.25 -21.28 0.20
N ASP A 174 -24.12 -20.58 -0.54
CA ASP A 174 -24.63 -19.23 -0.33
C ASP A 174 -25.15 -18.95 1.08
N ILE A 175 -24.72 -17.82 1.65
CA ILE A 175 -25.50 -17.04 2.62
C ILE A 175 -25.33 -15.55 2.26
N LEU A 176 -26.43 -14.87 1.92
CA LEU A 176 -26.46 -13.43 1.64
C LEU A 176 -26.19 -12.60 2.90
N PRO A 177 -25.57 -11.40 2.82
CA PRO A 177 -25.72 -10.39 3.86
C PRO A 177 -27.12 -9.75 3.79
N SER A 178 -27.84 -9.83 4.90
CA SER A 178 -29.11 -9.14 5.14
C SER A 178 -28.86 -7.66 5.47
N THR A 179 -29.60 -6.75 4.83
CA THR A 179 -29.69 -5.34 5.24
C THR A 179 -31.08 -5.06 5.83
N GLY A 180 -31.14 -4.65 7.10
CA GLY A 180 -32.30 -3.95 7.66
C GLY A 180 -32.84 -4.40 9.02
N ASP A 181 -32.18 -3.90 10.08
CA ASP A 181 -32.74 -3.38 11.34
C ASP A 181 -33.20 -4.27 12.53
N SER A 182 -32.77 -3.80 13.71
CA SER A 182 -33.25 -3.94 15.10
C SER A 182 -32.91 -5.13 16.02
N GLN A 183 -32.49 -4.70 17.24
CA GLN A 183 -32.51 -5.34 18.56
C GLN A 183 -31.30 -6.17 19.03
N LYS A 184 -30.41 -5.47 19.74
CA LYS A 184 -29.70 -5.83 21.00
C LYS A 184 -29.48 -7.33 21.31
N SER A 185 -28.22 -7.77 21.27
CA SER A 185 -27.64 -8.48 22.43
C SER A 185 -26.11 -8.39 22.43
N GLN A 186 -25.57 -8.09 23.60
CA GLN A 186 -24.17 -7.84 23.94
C GLN A 186 -23.40 -9.15 24.12
N ILE A 187 -22.24 -9.36 23.47
CA ILE A 187 -21.10 -10.11 24.04
C ILE A 187 -19.75 -9.52 23.53
N VAL A 188 -19.19 -8.64 24.35
CA VAL A 188 -17.78 -8.52 24.79
C VAL A 188 -16.65 -8.63 23.75
N LEU A 189 -16.06 -7.46 23.45
CA LEU A 189 -14.72 -7.27 22.92
C LEU A 189 -13.75 -7.05 24.10
N THR A 190 -12.78 -7.94 24.34
CA THR A 190 -11.77 -7.75 25.39
C THR A 190 -10.62 -6.88 24.90
N LEU A 191 -10.43 -5.77 25.62
CA LEU A 191 -9.34 -4.80 25.52
C LEU A 191 -8.15 -5.18 26.43
N LEU A 192 -6.93 -4.86 25.98
CA LEU A 192 -5.76 -4.52 26.83
C LEU A 192 -4.85 -3.61 25.98
N GLY A 193 -4.42 -2.41 26.38
CA GLY A 193 -4.67 -1.56 27.55
C GLY A 193 -3.99 -0.18 27.29
N ILE A 194 -4.64 0.94 27.64
CA ILE A 194 -4.32 1.85 28.80
C ILE A 194 -3.17 2.82 28.46
N MET A 195 -3.15 4.16 28.67
CA MET A 195 -3.98 5.29 29.15
C MET A 195 -3.14 6.55 28.75
N VAL A 196 -3.63 7.79 28.56
CA VAL A 196 -4.03 8.77 29.59
C VAL A 196 -4.60 10.02 28.90
N VAL A 197 -5.59 10.60 29.56
CA VAL A 197 -6.43 11.79 29.31
C VAL A 197 -5.73 13.12 29.59
N VAL A 198 -6.02 14.18 28.83
CA VAL A 198 -6.18 15.58 29.33
C VAL A 198 -7.22 16.29 28.42
N ALA A 199 -8.47 16.52 28.87
CA ALA A 199 -9.03 17.83 29.30
C ALA A 199 -8.58 19.02 28.41
N SER A 200 -9.40 19.85 27.75
CA SER A 200 -10.70 20.47 28.05
C SER A 200 -11.12 21.34 26.83
N PRO A 201 -12.34 21.92 26.78
CA PRO A 201 -12.83 22.70 25.64
C PRO A 201 -12.39 24.17 25.72
N LEU A 202 -12.11 24.81 24.58
CA LEU A 202 -12.04 26.27 24.51
C LEU A 202 -12.69 26.82 23.24
N ALA A 203 -13.71 27.65 23.47
CA ALA A 203 -14.39 28.50 22.50
C ALA A 203 -13.46 29.60 21.94
N ILE A 204 -13.88 30.25 20.84
CA ILE A 204 -13.70 31.67 20.40
C ILE A 204 -14.15 31.68 18.91
N LEU A 205 -15.34 32.13 18.51
CA LEU A 205 -15.92 33.48 18.38
C LEU A 205 -15.17 34.47 17.45
N PHE A 206 -15.97 35.17 16.61
CA PHE A 206 -15.71 36.38 15.79
C PHE A 206 -15.24 36.16 14.34
N LYS A 207 -15.68 36.90 13.30
CA LYS A 207 -16.63 38.04 13.18
C LYS A 207 -16.99 38.20 11.69
N ARG A 208 -18.23 38.59 11.41
CA ARG A 208 -18.63 39.33 10.20
C ARG A 208 -18.02 40.74 10.23
N LYS A 209 -17.51 41.25 9.10
CA LYS A 209 -17.91 42.58 8.57
C LYS A 209 -17.44 42.84 7.13
N LYS A 210 -18.42 43.19 6.30
CA LYS A 210 -18.46 44.13 5.15
C LYS A 210 -17.13 44.63 4.57
N GLN A 211 -16.99 44.52 3.24
CA GLN A 211 -17.34 45.61 2.32
C GLN A 211 -18.28 45.08 1.25
#